data_AF-A0A1V9XJM9-F1
#
_entry.id   AF-A0A1V9XJM9-F1
#
_cell.length_a   1.000
_cell.length_b   1.000
_cell.length_c   1.000
_cell.angle_alpha   90.00
_cell.angle_beta   90.00
_cell.angle_gamma   90.00
#
_symmetry.space_group_name_H-M   'P 1'
#
loop_
_entity.id
_entity.type
_entity.pdbx_description
1 polymer ?
#
loop_
_entity_poly.entity_id
_entity_poly.type
_entity_poly.pdbx_seq_one_letter_code
_entity_poly.pdbx_strand_id
1 'polypeptide(L)'
;MFLCDSVGGGSAGAVIANRLSEDQSASVLLIEAGGIENEVSDIPLIAATLQLSPLDWQYVTEPQDASCFGFNDRGVYPGWDSDGVP
;
A
#
# COMPACT_ATOMS: atom_id res chain seq x y z
N MET A 1 24.38 -7.33 -19.79
CA MET A 1 23.92 -6.62 -18.59
C MET A 1 22.56 -6.03 -18.93
N PHE A 2 21.50 -6.55 -18.32
CA PHE A 2 20.13 -6.04 -18.49
C PHE A 2 19.74 -5.28 -17.23
N LEU A 3 19.14 -4.11 -17.39
CA LEU A 3 18.58 -3.33 -16.28
C LEU A 3 17.08 -3.63 -16.21
N CYS A 4 16.58 -4.00 -15.02
CA CYS A 4 15.15 -4.14 -14.78
C CYS A 4 14.73 -3.32 -13.57
N ASP A 5 13.72 -2.46 -13.79
CA ASP A 5 13.18 -1.57 -12.77
C ASP A 5 11.79 -2.07 -12.35
N SER A 6 11.59 -2.19 -11.03
CA SER A 6 10.28 -2.49 -10.42
C SER A 6 9.84 -1.31 -9.56
N VAL A 7 8.65 -0.78 -9.84
CA VAL A 7 8.05 0.33 -9.10
C VAL A 7 6.96 -0.25 -8.19
N GLY A 8 7.25 -0.26 -6.89
CA GLY A 8 6.46 -0.89 -5.84
C GLY A 8 6.97 -2.28 -5.45
N GLY A 9 7.43 -2.42 -4.20
CA GLY A 9 7.80 -3.64 -3.49
C GLY A 9 6.63 -4.36 -2.80
N GLY A 10 5.39 -4.15 -3.27
CA GLY A 10 4.24 -4.95 -2.85
C GLY A 10 4.34 -6.43 -3.29
N SER A 11 3.30 -7.22 -3.06
CA SER A 11 3.32 -8.68 -3.23
C SER A 11 3.85 -9.15 -4.60
N ALA A 12 3.47 -8.48 -5.69
CA ALA A 12 3.96 -8.82 -7.03
C ALA A 12 5.38 -8.31 -7.29
N GLY A 13 5.69 -7.08 -6.89
CA GLY A 13 7.00 -6.46 -7.13
C GLY A 13 8.13 -7.17 -6.39
N ALA A 14 7.89 -7.59 -5.15
CA ALA A 14 8.85 -8.40 -4.39
C ALA A 14 9.15 -9.74 -5.08
N VAL A 15 8.12 -10.43 -5.58
CA VAL A 15 8.28 -11.73 -6.29
C VAL A 15 9.02 -11.54 -7.61
N ILE A 16 8.68 -10.51 -8.39
CA ILE A 16 9.35 -10.21 -9.66
C ILE A 16 10.82 -9.86 -9.43
N ALA A 17 11.11 -8.95 -8.49
CA ALA A 17 12.47 -8.57 -8.15
C ALA A 17 13.32 -9.77 -7.68
N ASN A 18 12.72 -10.66 -6.88
CA ASN A 18 13.38 -11.90 -6.44
C ASN A 18 13.71 -12.84 -7.60
N ARG A 19 12.78 -13.05 -8.54
CA ARG A 19 13.02 -13.93 -9.70
C ARG A 19 14.03 -13.37 -10.68
N LEU A 20 14.02 -12.05 -10.89
CA LEU A 20 14.97 -11.40 -11.79
C LEU A 20 16.38 -11.38 -11.21
N SER A 21 16.52 -11.29 -9.88
CA SER A 21 17.84 -11.29 -9.23
C SER A 21 18.51 -12.66 -9.18
N GLU A 22 17.81 -13.75 -9.53
CA GLU A 22 18.41 -15.07 -9.73
C GLU A 22 19.38 -15.10 -10.93
N ASP A 23 19.18 -14.23 -11.93
CA ASP A 23 20.07 -14.10 -13.09
C ASP A 23 21.23 -13.13 -12.78
N GLN A 24 22.45 -13.67 -12.68
CA GLN A 24 23.67 -12.89 -12.41
C GLN A 24 24.01 -11.87 -13.50
N SER A 25 23.38 -11.94 -14.68
CA SER A 25 23.56 -10.99 -15.77
C SER A 25 22.64 -9.76 -15.68
N ALA A 26 21.65 -9.81 -14.79
CA ALA A 26 20.69 -8.75 -14.55
C ALA A 26 21.12 -7.85 -13.37
N SER A 27 20.86 -6.56 -13.51
CA SER A 27 20.89 -5.60 -12.40
C SER A 27 19.46 -5.16 -12.13
N VAL A 28 18.99 -5.38 -10.90
CA VAL A 28 17.60 -5.13 -10.51
C VAL A 28 17.54 -3.93 -9.57
N LEU A 29 16.69 -2.96 -9.89
CA LEU A 29 16.37 -1.83 -9.03
C LEU A 29 14.90 -1.95 -8.58
N LEU A 30 14.69 -2.07 -7.27
CA LEU A 30 13.38 -2.04 -6.64
C LEU A 30 13.19 -0.71 -5.92
N ILE A 31 12.14 0.03 -6.28
CA ILE A 31 11.77 1.29 -5.63
C ILE A 31 10.44 1.08 -4.91
N GLU A 32 10.42 1.28 -3.59
CA GLU A 32 9.21 1.22 -2.77
C GLU A 32 8.99 2.58 -2.11
N ALA A 33 7.74 3.05 -2.07
CA ALA A 33 7.39 4.34 -1.52
C ALA A 33 7.18 4.29 0.00
N GLY A 34 6.76 3.14 0.52
CA GLY A 34 6.61 2.89 1.96
C GLY A 34 7.93 2.83 2.72
N GLY A 35 7.80 2.80 4.05
CA GLY A 35 8.92 2.54 4.96
C GLY A 35 9.22 1.05 5.14
N ILE A 36 10.15 0.76 6.04
CA ILE A 36 10.39 -0.62 6.50
C ILE A 36 9.20 -1.08 7.35
N GLU A 37 8.77 -2.32 7.18
CA GLU A 37 7.74 -2.93 8.00
C GLU A 37 8.12 -2.94 9.50
N ASN A 38 7.11 -3.05 10.38
CA ASN A 38 7.34 -3.17 11.82
C ASN A 38 6.69 -4.45 12.36
N GLU A 39 7.12 -4.91 13.54
CA GLU A 39 6.62 -6.16 14.12
C GLU A 39 5.09 -6.15 14.39
N VAL A 40 4.49 -4.96 14.46
CA VAL A 40 3.04 -4.80 14.65
C VAL A 40 2.28 -5.28 13.41
N SER A 41 2.82 -5.08 12.19
CA SER A 41 2.17 -5.54 10.96
C SER A 41 2.13 -7.06 10.80
N ASP A 42 2.94 -7.79 11.55
CA ASP A 42 2.99 -9.26 11.49
C ASP A 42 1.91 -9.93 12.35
N ILE A 43 1.23 -9.19 13.22
CA ILE A 43 0.22 -9.73 14.15
C ILE A 43 -1.17 -9.69 13.48
N PRO A 44 -1.76 -10.83 13.06
CA PRO A 44 -2.99 -10.80 12.25
C PRO A 44 -4.20 -10.24 12.99
N LEU A 45 -4.26 -10.44 14.32
CA LEU A 45 -5.39 -10.02 15.15
C LEU A 45 -5.59 -8.49 15.17
N ILE A 46 -4.52 -7.73 14.94
CA ILE A 46 -4.54 -6.26 15.00
C ILE A 46 -4.46 -5.62 13.61
N ALA A 47 -4.68 -6.37 12.53
CA ALA A 47 -4.64 -5.82 11.17
C ALA A 47 -5.55 -4.60 10.99
N ALA A 48 -6.72 -4.57 11.67
CA ALA A 48 -7.64 -3.44 11.64
C ALA A 48 -7.04 -2.14 12.21
N THR A 49 -6.06 -2.23 13.12
CA THR A 49 -5.42 -1.04 13.72
C THR A 49 -4.39 -0.40 12.78
N LEU A 50 -4.04 -1.06 11.68
CA LEU A 50 -3.11 -0.52 10.68
C LEU A 50 -3.81 0.43 9.70
N GLN A 51 -5.15 0.35 9.60
CA GLN A 51 -5.95 1.27 8.79
C GLN A 51 -5.75 2.70 9.30
N LEU A 52 -5.56 3.65 8.37
CA LEU A 52 -5.28 5.06 8.67
C LEU A 52 -3.98 5.32 9.48
N SER A 53 -3.10 4.33 9.57
CA SER A 53 -1.75 4.54 10.11
C SER A 53 -0.80 5.03 9.01
N PRO A 54 0.44 5.45 9.33
CA PRO A 54 1.45 5.77 8.32
C PRO A 54 1.85 4.59 7.40
N LEU A 55 1.39 3.36 7.69
CA LEU A 55 1.59 2.19 6.82
C LEU A 55 0.47 2.02 5.77
N ASP A 56 -0.62 2.78 5.90
CA ASP A 56 -1.73 2.81 4.96
C ASP A 56 -1.54 4.00 4.01
N TRP A 57 -1.97 3.85 2.75
CA TRP A 57 -2.00 4.95 1.79
C TRP A 57 -3.11 5.95 2.10
N GLN A 58 -4.08 5.57 2.94
CA GLN A 58 -5.16 6.43 3.42
C GLN A 58 -5.99 7.07 2.30
N TYR A 59 -6.13 6.38 1.17
CA TYR A 59 -6.98 6.88 0.09
C TYR A 59 -8.44 6.95 0.52
N VAL A 60 -9.07 8.08 0.21
CA VAL A 60 -10.49 8.35 0.46
C VAL A 60 -11.24 8.25 -0.86
N THR A 61 -12.41 7.62 -0.84
CA THR A 61 -13.28 7.50 -2.02
C THR A 61 -14.18 8.73 -2.14
N GLU A 62 -14.56 9.12 -3.36
CA GLU A 62 -15.73 10.00 -3.51
C GLU A 62 -17.02 9.33 -2.93
N PRO A 63 -18.06 10.11 -2.60
CA PRO A 63 -19.37 9.59 -2.22
C PRO A 63 -19.92 8.53 -3.20
N GLN A 64 -20.32 7.37 -2.68
CA GLN A 64 -20.78 6.24 -3.47
C GLN A 64 -22.31 6.20 -3.55
N ASP A 65 -22.86 6.07 -4.76
CA ASP A 65 -24.32 6.05 -4.92
C ASP A 65 -24.97 4.71 -4.51
N ALA A 66 -24.25 3.60 -4.68
CA ALA A 66 -24.76 2.24 -4.53
C ALA A 66 -24.09 1.44 -3.40
N SER A 67 -23.23 2.06 -2.59
CA SER A 67 -22.51 1.39 -1.50
C SER A 67 -22.29 2.34 -0.31
N CYS A 68 -21.61 1.86 0.73
CA CYS A 68 -21.21 2.68 1.89
C CYS A 68 -22.37 3.35 2.66
N PHE A 69 -23.58 2.77 2.63
CA PHE A 69 -24.76 3.28 3.34
C PHE A 69 -24.60 3.42 4.87
N GLY A 70 -23.60 2.75 5.45
CA GLY A 70 -23.25 2.83 6.86
C GLY A 70 -22.20 3.89 7.22
N PHE A 71 -21.70 4.64 6.23
CA PHE A 71 -20.68 5.67 6.42
C PHE A 71 -21.26 7.07 6.14
N ASN A 72 -20.71 8.10 6.79
CA ASN A 72 -21.08 9.49 6.51
C ASN A 72 -20.79 9.80 5.03
N ASP A 73 -21.68 10.59 4.42
CA ASP A 73 -21.60 10.99 3.01
C ASP A 73 -21.41 9.84 2.01
N ARG A 74 -21.76 8.60 2.40
CA ARG A 74 -21.56 7.38 1.60
C ARG A 74 -20.12 7.21 1.09
N GLY A 75 -19.12 7.71 1.83
CA GLY A 75 -17.70 7.57 1.50
C GLY A 75 -16.97 6.67 2.52
N VAL A 76 -15.93 5.95 2.10
CA VAL A 76 -15.03 5.27 3.04
C VAL A 76 -14.02 6.30 3.56
N TYR A 77 -13.86 6.38 4.89
CA TYR A 77 -13.09 7.42 5.60
C TYR A 77 -13.56 8.88 5.41
N PRO A 78 -14.86 9.18 5.59
CA PRO A 78 -15.48 10.48 5.27
C PRO A 78 -15.15 11.61 6.26
N GLY A 79 -14.22 11.38 7.20
CA GLY A 79 -13.74 12.38 8.17
C GLY A 79 -12.35 12.95 7.84
N TRP A 80 -11.77 12.54 6.72
CA TRP A 80 -10.55 13.12 6.15
C TRP A 80 -10.98 13.79 4.85
N ASP A 81 -11.42 15.04 4.96
CA ASP A 81 -11.74 15.89 3.82
C ASP A 81 -10.52 16.02 2.88
N SER A 82 -10.75 16.52 1.67
CA SER A 82 -9.77 16.67 0.56
C SER A 82 -8.47 17.39 0.93
N ASP A 83 -8.42 17.94 2.13
CA ASP A 83 -7.36 18.78 2.67
C ASP A 83 -6.45 17.99 3.64
N GLY A 84 -6.77 16.72 3.94
CA GLY A 84 -5.88 15.77 4.60
C GLY A 84 -5.55 16.10 6.06
N VAL A 85 -6.44 16.80 6.76
CA VAL A 85 -6.28 17.12 8.18
C VAL A 85 -7.25 16.25 8.99
N PRO A 86 -6.82 15.65 10.12
CA PRO A 86 -7.72 14.92 11.01
C PRO A 86 -8.77 15.81 11.67
#